data_AF-A0A4C1T1E7-F1
#
_entry.id   AF-A0A4C1T1E7-F1
#
_cell.length_a   1.000
_cell.length_b   1.000
_cell.length_c   1.000
_cell.angle_alpha   90.00
_cell.angle_beta   90.00
_cell.angle_gamma   90.00
#
_symmetry.space_group_name_H-M   'P 1'
#
loop_
_entity.id
_entity.type
_entity.pdbx_description
1 polymer ?
#
loop_
_entity_poly.entity_id
_entity_poly.type
_entity_poly.pdbx_seq_one_letter_code
_entity_poly.pdbx_strand_id
1 'polypeptide(L)'
;MDDFGDSFVQPEVDPAAEFLAREQNQLAGLEDELETSAPPPIITTSSTNGLADFSEIGVLETNGIPEEESLSTSVFRQEREEPEKIRLWREEQKQRLEEKDAEEEMKKEEMLKVAKKELEDWYKTHEEQIAKTKAANRNAERALARGSESSVEEGNEWARVSELCDFGPRRGRDVARLRSIVLQLKQSNVRPKYPPRATKV
;
A
#
# COMPACT_ATOMS: atom_id res chain seq x y z
N MET A 1 7.08 33.70 -21.52
CA MET A 1 6.75 32.28 -21.80
C MET A 1 6.07 31.80 -20.54
N ASP A 2 4.80 32.20 -20.44
CA ASP A 2 3.87 31.86 -19.37
C ASP A 2 3.04 30.69 -19.87
N ASP A 3 3.33 29.49 -19.38
CA ASP A 3 2.52 28.30 -19.64
C ASP A 3 2.68 27.31 -18.47
N PHE A 4 2.29 27.75 -17.28
CA PHE A 4 2.04 26.88 -16.14
C PHE A 4 0.77 27.33 -15.41
N GLY A 5 -0.24 27.65 -16.21
CA GLY A 5 -1.58 27.99 -15.75
C GLY A 5 -2.41 26.72 -15.52
N ASP A 6 -3.08 26.71 -14.37
CA ASP A 6 -4.52 26.49 -14.32
C ASP A 6 -5.09 25.06 -14.30
N SER A 7 -4.43 24.11 -13.61
CA SER A 7 -5.01 22.77 -13.40
C SER A 7 -5.12 22.32 -11.94
N PHE A 8 -4.97 23.22 -10.95
CA PHE A 8 -5.04 22.87 -9.52
C PHE A 8 -6.14 23.58 -8.72
N VAL A 9 -7.14 24.17 -9.38
CA VAL A 9 -8.34 24.64 -8.67
C VAL A 9 -9.54 23.82 -9.14
N GLN A 10 -9.57 22.54 -8.73
CA GLN A 10 -10.86 21.86 -8.67
C GLN A 10 -11.65 22.52 -7.55
N PRO A 11 -12.93 22.87 -7.75
CA PRO A 11 -13.76 23.27 -6.62
C PRO A 11 -13.73 22.10 -5.61
N GLU A 12 -13.34 22.38 -4.37
CA GLU A 12 -13.49 21.42 -3.27
C GLU A 12 -14.98 21.14 -3.11
N VAL A 13 -15.48 20.15 -3.82
CA VAL A 13 -16.82 19.61 -3.61
C VAL A 13 -16.73 18.81 -2.33
N ASP A 14 -17.23 19.41 -1.24
CA ASP A 14 -17.36 18.75 0.05
C ASP A 14 -17.99 17.35 -0.17
N PRO A 15 -17.32 16.25 0.18
CA PRO A 15 -17.85 14.90 0.01
C PRO A 15 -19.20 14.69 0.72
N ALA A 16 -19.51 15.51 1.73
CA ALA A 16 -20.79 15.49 2.41
C ALA A 16 -21.90 16.28 1.68
N ALA A 17 -21.57 17.11 0.68
CA ALA A 17 -22.56 17.92 -0.04
C ALA A 17 -23.55 17.05 -0.84
N GLU A 18 -23.09 15.96 -1.45
CA GLU A 18 -23.96 15.03 -2.17
C GLU A 18 -24.93 14.30 -1.22
N PHE A 19 -24.45 13.96 -0.01
CA PHE A 19 -25.28 13.36 1.04
C PHE A 19 -26.31 14.35 1.59
N LEU A 20 -25.90 15.59 1.89
CA LEU A 20 -26.79 16.63 2.39
C LEU A 20 -27.86 17.02 1.36
N ALA A 21 -27.52 17.10 0.07
CA ALA A 21 -28.48 17.36 -1.00
C ALA A 21 -29.49 16.21 -1.16
N ARG A 22 -29.03 14.96 -1.01
CA ARG A 22 -29.89 13.77 -1.06
C ARG A 22 -30.87 13.72 0.12
N GLU A 23 -30.42 14.08 1.32
CA GLU A 23 -31.27 14.14 2.51
C GLU A 23 -32.24 15.33 2.45
N GLN A 24 -31.80 16.50 1.98
CA GLN A 24 -32.68 17.66 1.78
C GLN A 24 -33.80 17.38 0.76
N ASN A 25 -33.49 16.73 -0.36
CA ASN A 25 -34.53 16.34 -1.33
C ASN A 25 -35.50 15.28 -0.77
N GLN A 26 -35.04 14.40 0.13
CA GLN A 26 -35.93 13.45 0.83
C GLN A 26 -36.83 14.14 1.85
N LEU A 27 -36.37 15.19 2.54
CA LEU A 27 -37.18 15.96 3.48
C LEU A 27 -38.09 17.00 2.81
N ALA A 28 -37.71 17.56 1.66
CA ALA A 28 -38.48 18.60 0.98
C ALA A 28 -39.88 18.13 0.52
N GLY A 29 -40.08 16.81 0.34
CA GLY A 29 -41.40 16.25 0.05
C GLY A 29 -42.31 16.06 1.29
N LEU A 30 -41.77 16.17 2.50
CA LEU A 30 -42.48 15.98 3.77
C LEU A 30 -42.87 17.30 4.45
N GLU A 31 -42.25 18.44 4.09
CA GLU A 31 -42.59 19.74 4.69
C GLU A 31 -43.95 20.27 4.20
N ASP A 32 -44.29 20.03 2.92
CA ASP A 32 -45.56 20.46 2.30
C ASP A 32 -46.78 19.64 2.79
N GLU A 33 -46.54 18.48 3.42
CA GLU A 33 -47.59 17.61 3.99
C GLU A 33 -47.82 17.83 5.51
N LEU A 34 -46.94 18.58 6.20
CA LEU A 34 -46.99 18.78 7.65
C LEU A 34 -47.46 20.19 8.10
N GLU A 35 -47.76 21.11 7.18
CA GLU A 35 -48.22 22.48 7.53
C GLU A 35 -49.64 22.57 8.12
N THR A 36 -50.38 21.46 8.26
CA THR A 36 -51.69 21.45 8.95
C THR A 36 -51.64 20.75 10.31
N SER A 37 -50.85 21.25 11.28
CA SER A 37 -51.18 21.17 12.72
C SER A 37 -50.04 21.74 13.60
N ALA A 38 -50.13 23.01 13.98
CA ALA A 38 -49.25 23.63 14.97
C ALA A 38 -49.85 23.57 16.41
N PRO A 39 -49.04 23.22 17.44
CA PRO A 39 -49.11 23.83 18.78
C PRO A 39 -47.73 24.37 19.26
N PRO A 40 -47.66 25.17 20.34
CA PRO A 40 -46.72 26.30 20.52
C PRO A 40 -45.30 25.96 21.05
N PRO A 41 -44.34 26.90 20.96
CA PRO A 41 -42.93 26.65 21.28
C PRO A 41 -42.64 26.68 22.79
N ILE A 42 -41.82 25.73 23.26
CA ILE A 42 -41.21 25.77 24.59
C ILE A 42 -39.75 26.22 24.43
N ILE A 43 -39.44 27.36 25.04
CA ILE A 43 -38.11 27.95 25.18
C ILE A 43 -37.40 27.24 26.34
N THR A 44 -36.18 26.71 26.13
CA THR A 44 -35.19 26.61 27.21
C THR A 44 -33.78 26.85 26.67
N THR A 45 -33.07 27.66 27.44
CA THR A 45 -31.85 28.40 27.21
C THR A 45 -30.56 27.58 27.40
N SER A 46 -29.59 27.87 26.53
CA SER A 46 -28.17 28.15 26.77
C SER A 46 -27.40 27.49 27.94
N SER A 47 -26.24 26.95 27.56
CA SER A 47 -24.96 26.91 28.31
C SER A 47 -24.78 25.76 29.31
N THR A 48 -23.82 24.84 29.08
CA THR A 48 -22.39 25.00 29.44
C THR A 48 -21.59 23.74 29.06
N ASN A 49 -20.46 23.95 28.38
CA ASN A 49 -19.21 23.19 28.31
C ASN A 49 -19.10 21.79 28.97
N GLY A 50 -18.64 20.83 28.16
CA GLY A 50 -17.38 20.12 28.45
C GLY A 50 -17.44 18.73 29.07
N LEU A 51 -17.17 17.72 28.23
CA LEU A 51 -16.25 16.60 28.46
C LEU A 51 -16.44 15.70 29.70
N ALA A 52 -17.05 14.53 29.51
CA ALA A 52 -16.64 13.24 30.09
C ALA A 52 -17.55 12.15 29.48
N ASP A 53 -17.03 11.36 28.55
CA ASP A 53 -16.43 10.04 28.82
C ASP A 53 -17.52 8.97 29.01
N PHE A 54 -17.82 8.34 27.88
CA PHE A 54 -18.73 7.22 27.73
C PHE A 54 -18.00 5.96 28.17
N SER A 55 -18.23 5.52 29.41
CA SER A 55 -18.09 4.12 29.83
C SER A 55 -18.72 3.94 31.21
N GLU A 56 -19.37 2.79 31.38
CA GLU A 56 -19.80 2.21 32.66
C GLU A 56 -21.19 2.62 33.19
N ILE A 57 -22.24 2.06 32.59
CA ILE A 57 -23.49 1.79 33.34
C ILE A 57 -23.32 0.44 34.03
N GLY A 58 -22.87 0.53 35.28
CA GLY A 58 -22.94 -0.55 36.24
C GLY A 58 -24.38 -0.91 36.61
N VAL A 59 -24.53 -2.20 36.88
CA VAL A 59 -25.57 -2.88 37.67
C VAL A 59 -26.35 -1.95 38.60
N LEU A 60 -27.67 -1.84 38.39
CA LEU A 60 -28.60 -1.33 39.40
C LEU A 60 -29.62 -2.40 39.77
N GLU A 61 -29.68 -2.63 41.07
CA GLU A 61 -30.36 -3.70 41.78
C GLU A 61 -31.88 -3.74 41.59
N THR A 62 -32.35 -4.99 41.65
CA THR A 62 -33.73 -5.42 41.84
C THR A 62 -34.35 -4.83 43.11
N ASN A 63 -35.57 -4.29 43.00
CA ASN A 63 -36.64 -4.46 43.99
C ASN A 63 -37.98 -3.89 43.48
N GLY A 64 -38.92 -4.80 43.20
CA GLY A 64 -40.36 -4.61 43.48
C GLY A 64 -41.23 -3.95 42.41
N ILE A 65 -41.70 -4.74 41.44
CA ILE A 65 -43.00 -4.50 40.78
C ILE A 65 -43.88 -5.70 41.14
N PRO A 66 -45.06 -5.51 41.76
CA PRO A 66 -45.89 -6.62 42.21
C PRO A 66 -46.48 -7.36 41.00
N GLU A 67 -46.63 -8.67 41.17
CA GLU A 67 -47.37 -9.53 40.27
C GLU A 67 -48.78 -8.98 40.06
N GLU A 68 -49.07 -8.52 38.85
CA GLU A 68 -50.42 -8.34 38.34
C GLU A 68 -50.53 -9.16 37.06
N GLU A 69 -51.62 -9.90 37.00
CA GLU A 69 -51.85 -11.06 36.15
C GLU A 69 -51.41 -10.85 34.69
N SER A 70 -50.80 -11.91 34.14
CA SER A 70 -50.66 -12.09 32.71
C SER A 70 -52.04 -12.22 32.06
N LEU A 71 -52.73 -11.09 31.86
CA LEU A 71 -53.76 -10.99 30.85
C LEU A 71 -53.02 -11.07 29.52
N SER A 72 -52.87 -12.31 29.06
CA SER A 72 -52.62 -12.66 27.67
C SER A 72 -53.70 -11.97 26.85
N THR A 73 -53.41 -10.73 26.44
CA THR A 73 -54.12 -10.08 25.37
C THR A 73 -53.65 -10.84 24.14
N SER A 74 -54.28 -12.00 23.91
CA SER A 74 -54.27 -12.70 22.65
C SER A 74 -54.89 -11.73 21.66
N VAL A 75 -54.03 -10.87 21.11
CA VAL A 75 -54.35 -10.12 19.91
C VAL A 75 -54.60 -11.21 18.90
N PHE A 76 -55.89 -11.46 18.63
CA PHE A 76 -56.33 -12.28 17.52
C PHE A 76 -55.60 -11.72 16.29
N ARG A 77 -54.47 -12.35 15.94
CA ARG A 77 -53.78 -12.12 14.68
C ARG A 77 -54.74 -12.68 13.65
N GLN A 78 -55.68 -11.85 13.21
CA GLN A 78 -56.39 -12.08 11.97
C GLN A 78 -55.29 -12.23 10.94
N GLU A 79 -55.10 -13.46 10.48
CA GLU A 79 -54.35 -13.81 9.28
C GLU A 79 -55.11 -13.19 8.10
N ARG A 80 -55.08 -11.86 8.00
CA ARG A 80 -55.43 -11.18 6.77
C ARG A 80 -54.27 -11.49 5.85
N GLU A 81 -54.52 -12.31 4.84
CA GLU A 81 -53.58 -12.54 3.74
C GLU A 81 -52.95 -11.19 3.40
N GLU A 82 -51.62 -11.11 3.55
CA GLU A 82 -50.90 -9.86 3.31
C GLU A 82 -51.29 -9.36 1.91
N PRO A 83 -51.75 -8.10 1.75
CA PRO A 83 -52.11 -7.56 0.45
C PRO A 83 -50.97 -7.81 -0.54
N GLU A 84 -51.25 -8.41 -1.71
CA GLU A 84 -50.21 -8.85 -2.65
C GLU A 84 -49.18 -7.76 -2.99
N LYS A 85 -49.59 -6.48 -2.96
CA LYS A 85 -48.70 -5.32 -3.11
C LYS A 85 -47.59 -5.26 -2.05
N ILE A 86 -47.91 -5.53 -0.78
CA ILE A 86 -46.92 -5.55 0.31
C ILE A 86 -45.99 -6.75 0.15
N ARG A 87 -46.52 -7.88 -0.31
CA ARG A 87 -45.74 -9.08 -0.60
C ARG A 87 -44.71 -8.82 -1.72
N LEU A 88 -45.16 -8.22 -2.83
CA LEU A 88 -44.32 -7.80 -3.95
C LEU A 88 -43.27 -6.76 -3.51
N TRP A 89 -43.66 -5.78 -2.69
CA TRP A 89 -42.72 -4.78 -2.17
C TRP A 89 -41.64 -5.40 -1.28
N ARG A 90 -41.99 -6.33 -0.38
CA ARG A 90 -41.00 -7.05 0.44
C ARG A 90 -40.06 -7.90 -0.40
N GLU A 91 -40.59 -8.56 -1.42
CA GLU A 91 -39.81 -9.37 -2.35
C GLU A 91 -38.84 -8.50 -3.16
N GLU A 92 -39.29 -7.35 -3.67
CA GLU A 92 -38.45 -6.37 -4.37
C GLU A 92 -37.37 -5.75 -3.46
N GLN A 93 -37.71 -5.38 -2.22
CA GLN A 93 -36.73 -4.85 -1.26
C GLN A 93 -35.70 -5.90 -0.87
N LYS A 94 -36.14 -7.14 -0.63
CA LYS A 94 -35.26 -8.26 -0.34
C LYS A 94 -34.31 -8.50 -1.52
N GLN A 95 -34.83 -8.52 -2.75
CA GLN A 95 -34.01 -8.71 -3.94
C GLN A 95 -32.99 -7.59 -4.13
N ARG A 96 -33.39 -6.32 -3.94
CA ARG A 96 -32.48 -5.17 -4.02
C ARG A 96 -31.39 -5.23 -2.94
N LEU A 97 -31.69 -5.77 -1.76
CA LEU A 97 -30.69 -5.94 -0.71
C LEU A 97 -29.71 -7.06 -1.08
N GLU A 98 -30.22 -8.21 -1.53
CA GLU A 98 -29.41 -9.34 -1.97
C GLU A 98 -28.50 -8.98 -3.16
N GLU A 99 -28.98 -8.15 -4.10
CA GLU A 99 -28.17 -7.64 -5.21
C GLU A 99 -27.01 -6.76 -4.71
N LYS A 100 -27.25 -5.87 -3.75
CA LYS A 100 -26.19 -5.04 -3.15
C LYS A 100 -25.18 -5.87 -2.37
N ASP A 101 -25.64 -6.84 -1.61
CA ASP A 101 -24.78 -7.74 -0.85
C ASP A 101 -23.89 -8.56 -1.82
N ALA A 102 -24.46 -9.05 -2.92
CA ALA A 102 -23.72 -9.76 -3.96
C ALA A 102 -22.70 -8.86 -4.68
N GLU A 103 -23.03 -7.60 -4.96
CA GLU A 103 -22.08 -6.63 -5.52
C GLU A 103 -20.90 -6.35 -4.57
N GLU A 104 -21.17 -6.23 -3.27
CA GLU A 104 -20.12 -6.05 -2.26
C GLU A 104 -19.20 -7.28 -2.20
N GLU A 105 -19.77 -8.48 -2.17
CA GLU A 105 -19.00 -9.72 -2.17
C GLU A 105 -18.13 -9.85 -3.43
N MET A 106 -18.70 -9.55 -4.61
CA MET A 106 -17.95 -9.56 -5.87
C MET A 106 -16.79 -8.57 -5.86
N LYS A 107 -17.02 -7.33 -5.38
CA LYS A 107 -15.97 -6.32 -5.28
C LYS A 107 -14.89 -6.73 -4.28
N LYS A 108 -15.27 -7.34 -3.16
CA LYS A 108 -14.32 -7.88 -2.18
C LYS A 108 -13.48 -9.01 -2.78
N GLU A 109 -14.09 -9.91 -3.53
CA GLU A 109 -13.35 -10.97 -4.23
C GLU A 109 -12.38 -10.41 -5.28
N GLU A 110 -12.81 -9.41 -6.05
CA GLU A 110 -11.95 -8.77 -7.04
C GLU A 110 -10.73 -8.10 -6.37
N MET A 111 -10.95 -7.35 -5.29
CA MET A 111 -9.88 -6.75 -4.50
C MET A 111 -8.90 -7.80 -3.96
N LEU A 112 -9.42 -8.95 -3.49
CA LEU A 112 -8.57 -10.06 -3.04
C LEU A 112 -7.78 -10.70 -4.19
N LYS A 113 -8.38 -10.84 -5.38
CA LYS A 113 -7.70 -11.36 -6.58
C LYS A 113 -6.58 -10.41 -7.01
N VAL A 114 -6.84 -9.10 -6.99
CA VAL A 114 -5.82 -8.07 -7.30
C VAL A 114 -4.68 -8.12 -6.29
N ALA A 115 -4.97 -8.11 -4.99
CA ALA A 115 -3.94 -8.15 -3.96
C ALA A 115 -3.08 -9.42 -4.03
N LYS A 116 -3.69 -10.58 -4.31
CA LYS A 116 -2.95 -11.84 -4.54
C LYS A 116 -2.03 -11.75 -5.75
N LYS A 117 -2.55 -11.22 -6.87
CA LYS A 117 -1.76 -11.07 -8.10
C LYS A 117 -0.58 -10.11 -7.89
N GLU A 118 -0.80 -8.98 -7.23
CA GLU A 118 0.27 -8.02 -6.94
C GLU A 118 1.37 -8.64 -6.07
N LEU A 119 0.99 -9.46 -5.09
CA LEU A 119 1.94 -10.20 -4.27
C LEU A 119 2.76 -11.20 -5.10
N GLU A 120 2.11 -11.97 -5.97
CA GLU A 120 2.80 -12.90 -6.87
C GLU A 120 3.76 -12.18 -7.83
N ASP A 121 3.33 -11.05 -8.39
CA ASP A 121 4.15 -10.26 -9.30
C ASP A 121 5.34 -9.61 -8.56
N TRP A 122 5.16 -9.20 -7.30
CA TRP A 122 6.27 -8.77 -6.44
C TRP A 122 7.29 -9.90 -6.22
N TYR A 123 6.85 -11.13 -5.93
CA TYR A 123 7.76 -12.26 -5.78
C TYR A 123 8.54 -12.57 -7.05
N LYS A 124 7.88 -12.57 -8.22
CA LYS A 124 8.54 -12.77 -9.52
C LYS A 124 9.59 -11.70 -9.78
N THR A 125 9.23 -10.43 -9.64
CA THR A 125 10.17 -9.32 -9.87
C THR A 125 11.33 -9.36 -8.88
N HIS A 126 11.08 -9.71 -7.61
CA HIS A 126 12.13 -9.87 -6.61
C HIS A 126 13.08 -11.04 -6.94
N GLU A 127 12.54 -12.19 -7.35
CA GLU A 127 13.34 -13.33 -7.79
C GLU A 127 14.20 -12.99 -9.01
N GLU A 128 13.64 -12.29 -10.00
CA GLU A 128 14.36 -11.80 -11.17
C GLU A 128 15.49 -10.84 -10.79
N GLN A 129 15.24 -9.91 -9.87
CA GLN A 129 16.27 -8.99 -9.36
C GLN A 129 17.41 -9.74 -8.66
N ILE A 130 17.09 -10.73 -7.82
CA ILE A 130 18.08 -11.59 -7.18
C ILE A 130 18.86 -12.39 -8.24
N ALA A 131 18.18 -12.99 -9.20
CA ALA A 131 18.79 -13.79 -10.26
C ALA A 131 19.72 -12.93 -11.12
N LYS A 132 19.31 -11.71 -11.47
CA LYS A 132 20.10 -10.72 -12.20
C LYS A 132 21.33 -10.31 -11.41
N THR A 133 21.20 -10.03 -10.12
CA THR A 133 22.33 -9.68 -9.24
C THR A 133 23.32 -10.84 -9.12
N LYS A 134 22.83 -12.06 -8.88
CA LYS A 134 23.66 -13.28 -8.85
C LYS A 134 24.36 -13.53 -10.19
N ALA A 135 23.68 -13.32 -11.31
CA ALA A 135 24.26 -13.45 -12.64
C ALA A 135 25.34 -12.39 -12.90
N ALA A 136 25.08 -11.14 -12.53
CA ALA A 136 26.04 -10.05 -12.64
C ALA A 136 27.30 -10.32 -11.81
N ASN A 137 27.15 -10.76 -10.56
CA ASN A 137 28.29 -11.13 -9.70
C ASN A 137 29.09 -12.30 -10.27
N ARG A 138 28.42 -13.37 -10.73
CA ARG A 138 29.10 -14.49 -11.39
C ARG A 138 29.84 -14.06 -12.66
N ASN A 139 29.26 -13.15 -13.44
CA ASN A 139 29.91 -12.62 -14.64
C ASN A 139 31.10 -11.72 -14.28
N ALA A 140 30.98 -10.89 -13.26
CA ALA A 140 32.08 -10.06 -12.75
C ALA A 140 33.22 -10.93 -12.23
N GLU A 141 32.93 -11.99 -11.47
CA GLU A 141 33.95 -12.95 -11.03
C GLU A 141 34.60 -13.68 -12.20
N ARG A 142 33.83 -14.10 -13.22
CA ARG A 142 34.40 -14.69 -14.44
C ARG A 142 35.27 -13.70 -15.21
N ALA A 143 34.89 -12.43 -15.27
CA ALA A 143 35.69 -11.39 -15.91
C ALA A 143 36.98 -11.11 -15.13
N LEU A 144 36.92 -11.04 -13.79
CA LEU A 144 38.09 -10.92 -12.93
C LEU A 144 39.00 -12.14 -13.04
N ALA A 145 38.44 -13.35 -13.03
CA ALA A 145 39.18 -14.59 -13.22
C ALA A 145 39.86 -14.61 -14.59
N ARG A 146 39.15 -14.27 -15.68
CA ARG A 146 39.73 -14.17 -17.03
C ARG A 146 40.79 -13.07 -17.15
N GLY A 147 40.63 -11.94 -16.47
CA GLY A 147 41.67 -10.90 -16.40
C GLY A 147 42.92 -11.39 -15.66
N SER A 148 42.73 -12.20 -14.61
CA SER A 148 43.83 -12.82 -13.87
C SER A 148 44.47 -14.02 -14.59
N GLU A 149 43.70 -14.71 -15.43
CA GLU A 149 44.03 -15.96 -16.13
C GLU A 149 44.26 -15.77 -17.63
N SER A 150 44.23 -14.53 -18.13
CA SER A 150 44.75 -14.21 -19.47
C SER A 150 46.15 -14.80 -19.50
N SER A 151 46.32 -15.80 -20.37
CA SER A 151 47.43 -16.75 -20.38
C SER A 151 48.74 -16.09 -19.99
N VAL A 152 49.56 -16.79 -19.19
CA VAL A 152 50.95 -16.41 -18.89
C VAL A 152 51.75 -16.52 -20.19
N GLU A 153 51.41 -15.71 -21.17
CA GLU A 153 52.17 -15.50 -22.38
C GLU A 153 53.42 -14.72 -21.96
N GLU A 154 54.55 -15.41 -22.08
CA GLU A 154 55.87 -14.92 -21.72
C GLU A 154 56.15 -13.59 -22.44
N GLY A 155 56.11 -12.48 -21.70
CA GLY A 155 56.30 -11.12 -22.21
C GLY A 155 55.23 -10.10 -21.81
N ASN A 156 54.07 -10.52 -21.27
CA ASN A 156 52.99 -9.60 -20.85
C ASN A 156 52.97 -9.33 -19.32
N GLU A 157 54.05 -9.62 -18.60
CA GLU A 157 54.08 -9.56 -17.13
C GLU A 157 53.92 -8.14 -16.59
N TRP A 158 54.60 -7.15 -17.18
CA TRP A 158 54.51 -5.75 -16.75
C TRP A 158 53.17 -5.12 -17.08
N ALA A 159 52.49 -5.57 -18.15
CA ALA A 159 51.12 -5.13 -18.41
C ALA A 159 50.16 -5.61 -17.31
N ARG A 160 50.26 -6.88 -16.88
CA ARG A 160 49.48 -7.42 -15.75
C ARG A 160 49.79 -6.69 -14.44
N VAL A 161 51.07 -6.47 -14.14
CA VAL A 161 51.47 -5.70 -12.94
C VAL A 161 50.89 -4.28 -12.99
N SER A 162 50.89 -3.63 -14.16
CA SER A 162 50.33 -2.29 -14.30
C SER A 162 48.82 -2.25 -14.10
N GLU A 163 48.08 -3.27 -14.55
CA GLU A 163 46.62 -3.35 -14.41
C GLU A 163 46.19 -3.51 -12.94
N LEU A 164 47.02 -4.18 -12.14
CA LEU A 164 46.81 -4.31 -10.69
C LEU A 164 47.24 -3.06 -9.90
N CYS A 165 47.95 -2.13 -10.53
CA CYS A 165 48.39 -0.89 -9.88
C CYS A 165 47.34 0.23 -10.03
N ASP A 166 46.93 0.82 -8.91
CA ASP A 166 46.08 2.00 -8.91
C ASP A 166 46.90 3.30 -9.16
N PHE A 167 46.74 3.85 -10.37
CA PHE A 167 47.37 5.10 -10.80
C PHE A 167 46.54 6.36 -10.47
N GLY A 168 45.39 6.22 -9.82
CA GLY A 168 44.55 7.34 -9.42
C GLY A 168 45.22 8.31 -8.45
N PRO A 169 44.66 9.52 -8.25
CA PRO A 169 45.13 10.45 -7.24
C PRO A 169 45.02 9.81 -5.84
N ARG A 170 46.15 9.62 -5.15
CA ARG A 170 46.16 9.06 -3.79
C ARG A 170 46.71 10.08 -2.81
N ARG A 171 46.09 10.15 -1.63
CA ARG A 171 46.61 10.89 -0.47
C ARG A 171 47.54 9.95 0.31
N GLY A 172 48.75 10.40 0.64
CA GLY A 172 49.73 9.61 1.37
C GLY A 172 51.14 9.75 0.80
N ARG A 173 51.97 8.72 1.00
CA ARG A 173 53.37 8.71 0.55
C ARG A 173 53.45 8.88 -0.97
N ASP A 174 54.42 9.68 -1.41
CA ASP A 174 54.70 9.84 -2.83
C ASP A 174 55.19 8.52 -3.45
N VAL A 175 54.45 8.06 -4.45
CA VAL A 175 54.73 6.87 -5.26
C VAL A 175 54.92 7.22 -6.74
N ALA A 176 55.08 8.50 -7.09
CA ALA A 176 55.23 8.96 -8.47
C ALA A 176 56.40 8.27 -9.19
N ARG A 177 57.54 8.12 -8.50
CA ARG A 177 58.71 7.39 -9.06
C ARG A 177 58.39 5.93 -9.34
N LEU A 178 57.71 5.24 -8.41
CA LEU A 178 57.30 3.84 -8.59
C LEU A 178 56.35 3.71 -9.79
N ARG A 179 55.35 4.60 -9.89
CA ARG A 179 54.39 4.65 -10.99
C ARG A 179 55.09 4.83 -12.34
N SER A 180 56.05 5.76 -12.41
CA SER A 180 56.86 5.98 -13.61
C SER A 180 57.64 4.74 -14.02
N ILE A 181 58.27 4.05 -13.08
CA ILE A 181 59.07 2.85 -13.35
C ILE A 181 58.16 1.71 -13.87
N VAL A 182 57.01 1.47 -13.25
CA VAL A 182 56.07 0.42 -13.67
C VAL A 182 55.52 0.69 -15.08
N LEU A 183 55.19 1.95 -15.40
CA LEU A 183 54.70 2.32 -16.74
C LEU A 183 55.80 2.22 -17.81
N GLN A 184 57.04 2.60 -17.47
CA GLN A 184 58.18 2.43 -18.38
C GLN A 184 58.45 0.95 -18.67
N LEU A 185 58.36 0.09 -17.65
CA LEU A 185 58.55 -1.36 -17.81
C LEU A 185 57.43 -2.00 -18.65
N LYS A 186 56.20 -1.48 -18.55
CA LYS A 186 55.09 -1.83 -19.45
C LYS A 186 55.36 -1.45 -20.91
N GLN A 187 55.90 -0.26 -21.16
CA GLN A 187 56.16 0.23 -22.53
C GLN A 187 57.37 -0.42 -23.19
N SER A 188 58.35 -0.84 -22.39
CA SER A 188 59.62 -1.39 -22.89
C SER A 188 59.59 -2.89 -23.17
N ASN A 189 58.48 -3.59 -22.87
CA ASN A 189 58.32 -5.05 -23.06
C ASN A 189 59.50 -5.88 -22.53
N VAL A 190 60.14 -5.41 -21.46
CA VAL A 190 61.31 -6.08 -20.89
C VAL A 190 60.85 -7.34 -20.16
N ARG A 191 61.40 -8.49 -20.56
CA ARG A 191 61.10 -9.77 -19.91
C ARG A 191 61.71 -9.80 -18.50
N PRO A 192 60.92 -10.03 -17.45
CA PRO A 192 61.45 -10.22 -16.11
C PRO A 192 62.31 -11.49 -16.03
N LYS A 193 63.53 -11.36 -15.48
CA LYS A 193 64.46 -12.47 -15.32
C LYS A 193 64.13 -13.20 -14.01
N TYR A 194 63.42 -14.33 -14.10
CA TYR A 194 63.10 -15.14 -12.94
C TYR A 194 64.21 -16.17 -12.65
N PRO A 195 64.68 -16.30 -11.39
CA PRO A 195 65.43 -17.50 -11.00
C PRO A 195 64.50 -18.72 -11.10
N PRO A 196 65.03 -19.93 -11.40
CA PRO A 196 64.21 -21.13 -11.48
C PRO A 196 63.47 -21.33 -10.15
N ARG A 197 62.14 -21.53 -10.22
CA ARG A 197 61.35 -21.90 -9.03
C ARG A 197 61.81 -23.27 -8.56
N ALA A 198 62.37 -23.35 -7.36
CA ALA A 198 62.61 -24.63 -6.71
C ALA A 198 61.27 -25.34 -6.48
N THR A 199 61.03 -26.42 -7.22
CA THR A 199 59.94 -27.36 -6.95
C THR A 199 60.25 -28.04 -5.62
N LYS A 200 59.51 -27.69 -4.57
CA LYS A 200 59.53 -28.49 -3.34
C LYS A 200 58.88 -29.84 -3.67
N VAL A 201 59.70 -30.89 -3.62
CA VAL A 201 59.29 -32.30 -3.67
C VAL A 201 58.55 -32.65 -2.39
#